data_AF-A0A250KN17-F1
#
_entry.id   AF-A0A250KN17-F1
#
_cell.length_a   1.000
_cell.length_b   1.000
_cell.length_c   1.000
_cell.angle_alpha   90.00
_cell.angle_beta   90.00
_cell.angle_gamma   90.00
#
_symmetry.space_group_name_H-M   'P 1'
#
loop_
_entity.id
_entity.type
_entity.pdbx_description
1 polymer ?
#
loop_
_entity_poly.entity_id
_entity_poly.type
_entity_poly.pdbx_seq_one_letter_code
_entity_poly.pdbx_strand_id
1 'polypeptide(L)'
;MAESAANAPDRVDKLRKAKFLNLTENEVAAEWLALQEHREDPSYRPSSGDIAEFEQRIKLLARYTQEDRRMVANRTVQTRDLLAEHDVHETLLTLLDGMADVAEAHVVGNYGTYCQWYVNLRQGRLDHRQALQQMMALKRAP
;
A
#
# COMPACT_ATOMS: atom_id res chain seq x y z
N MET A 1 -3.68 32.32 16.10
CA MET A 1 -3.92 31.26 17.10
C MET A 1 -3.18 30.03 16.61
N ALA A 2 -2.10 29.66 17.28
CA ALA A 2 -1.32 28.47 16.94
C ALA A 2 -1.85 27.32 17.81
N GLU A 3 -2.53 26.34 17.20
CA GLU A 3 -2.82 25.08 17.87
C GLU A 3 -1.52 24.28 17.97
N SER A 4 -0.97 24.31 19.19
CA SER A 4 0.34 23.80 19.57
C SER A 4 0.47 22.29 19.46
N ALA A 5 1.72 21.87 19.20
CA ALA A 5 2.25 20.53 18.94
C ALA A 5 2.00 19.42 20.02
N ALA A 6 1.07 19.60 20.95
CA ALA A 6 0.76 18.62 22.00
C ALA A 6 -0.03 17.39 21.48
N ASN A 7 -0.59 17.44 20.27
CA ASN A 7 -1.42 16.37 19.68
C ASN A 7 -0.66 15.41 18.74
N ALA A 8 0.58 15.75 18.35
CA ALA A 8 1.32 14.99 17.34
C ALA A 8 1.88 13.64 17.84
N PRO A 9 2.44 13.54 19.07
CA PRO A 9 2.99 12.27 19.56
C PRO A 9 1.91 11.18 19.72
N ASP A 10 0.76 11.56 20.30
CA ASP A 10 -0.38 10.65 20.51
C ASP A 10 -0.94 10.13 19.17
N ARG A 11 -1.02 11.00 18.17
CA ARG A 11 -1.47 10.63 16.82
C ARG A 11 -0.54 9.62 16.16
N VAL A 12 0.77 9.85 16.16
CA VAL A 12 1.74 8.93 15.53
C VAL A 12 1.72 7.57 16.21
N ASP A 13 1.69 7.54 17.54
CA ASP A 13 1.65 6.29 18.30
C ASP A 13 0.32 5.54 18.09
N LYS A 14 -0.80 6.26 17.98
CA LYS A 14 -2.10 5.69 17.63
C LYS A 14 -2.08 5.08 16.24
N LEU A 15 -1.57 5.80 15.23
CA LEU A 15 -1.47 5.30 13.85
C LEU A 15 -0.56 4.07 13.76
N ARG A 16 0.59 4.10 14.43
CA ARG A 16 1.52 2.97 14.47
C ARG A 16 0.88 1.70 15.00
N LYS A 17 0.03 1.82 16.03
CA LYS A 17 -0.70 0.69 16.64
C LYS A 17 -1.94 0.27 15.84
N ALA A 18 -2.38 1.07 14.87
CA ALA A 18 -3.57 0.76 14.09
C ALA A 18 -3.31 -0.44 13.17
N LYS A 19 -4.17 -1.46 13.27
CA LYS A 19 -4.15 -2.63 12.38
C LYS A 19 -4.71 -2.33 10.99
N PHE A 20 -5.64 -1.39 10.90
CA PHE A 20 -6.25 -0.92 9.66
C PHE A 20 -6.78 0.51 9.86
N LEU A 21 -6.90 1.25 8.76
CA LEU A 21 -7.53 2.56 8.70
C LEU A 21 -9.04 2.45 8.49
N ASN A 22 -9.81 3.22 9.27
CA ASN A 22 -11.26 3.27 9.18
C ASN A 22 -11.75 4.29 8.11
N LEU A 23 -13.07 4.39 7.91
CA LEU A 23 -13.65 5.21 6.82
C LEU A 23 -13.24 6.68 6.83
N THR A 24 -12.95 7.28 7.98
CA THR A 24 -12.62 8.71 8.09
C THR A 24 -11.12 8.99 7.99
N GLU A 25 -10.28 7.96 7.86
CA GLU A 25 -8.81 8.05 7.94
C GLU A 25 -8.13 8.10 6.56
N ASN A 26 -8.80 8.68 5.55
CA ASN A 26 -8.24 8.82 4.21
C ASN A 26 -7.00 9.72 4.14
N GLU A 27 -7.00 10.84 4.85
CA GLU A 27 -5.92 11.84 4.78
C GLU A 27 -4.67 11.44 5.55
N VAL A 28 -4.74 10.37 6.35
CA VAL A 28 -3.58 9.85 7.12
C VAL A 28 -2.98 8.59 6.48
N ALA A 29 -3.50 8.17 5.32
CA ALA A 29 -3.14 6.90 4.68
C ALA A 29 -1.65 6.81 4.33
N ALA A 30 -1.06 7.87 3.76
CA ALA A 30 0.36 7.88 3.42
C ALA A 30 1.28 7.87 4.64
N GLU A 31 0.93 8.64 5.68
CA GLU A 31 1.68 8.66 6.95
C GLU A 31 1.62 7.29 7.65
N TRP A 32 0.45 6.64 7.62
CA TRP A 32 0.31 5.29 8.14
C TRP A 32 1.16 4.28 7.35
N LEU A 33 1.19 4.34 6.02
CA LEU A 33 2.05 3.46 5.22
C LEU A 33 3.54 3.64 5.55
N ALA A 34 4.01 4.88 5.70
CA ALA A 34 5.38 5.14 6.12
C ALA A 34 5.69 4.52 7.50
N LEU A 35 4.76 4.65 8.45
CA LEU A 35 4.90 4.00 9.76
C LEU A 35 4.89 2.47 9.67
N GLN A 36 4.08 1.90 8.78
CA GLN A 36 3.99 0.45 8.58
C GLN A 36 5.23 -0.12 7.88
N GLU A 37 5.84 0.61 6.95
CA GLU A 37 7.12 0.24 6.32
C GLU A 37 8.21 0.08 7.37
N HIS A 38 8.26 1.01 8.34
CA HIS A 38 9.21 1.04 9.44
C HIS A 38 8.61 0.54 10.76
N ARG A 39 7.73 -0.47 10.72
CA ARG A 39 7.02 -0.95 11.92
C ARG A 39 7.95 -1.51 12.99
N GLU A 40 9.09 -2.06 12.58
CA GLU A 40 10.11 -2.65 13.47
C GLU A 40 10.97 -1.59 14.20
N ASP A 41 10.92 -0.33 13.74
CA ASP A 41 11.59 0.80 14.40
C ASP A 41 10.56 1.68 15.12
N PRO A 42 10.40 1.55 16.45
CA PRO A 42 9.46 2.38 17.21
C PRO A 42 9.89 3.86 17.29
N SER A 43 11.17 4.16 17.06
CA SER A 43 11.72 5.51 17.09
C SER A 43 11.49 6.27 15.78
N TYR A 44 11.26 5.55 14.69
CA TYR A 44 11.00 6.13 13.37
C TYR A 44 9.85 7.14 13.42
N ARG A 45 10.03 8.27 12.73
CA ARG A 45 9.02 9.30 12.51
C ARG A 45 9.05 9.68 11.03
N PRO A 46 7.94 9.54 10.29
CA PRO A 46 7.90 9.91 8.88
C PRO A 46 8.27 11.38 8.69
N SER A 47 9.21 11.64 7.79
CA SER A 47 9.47 12.96 7.26
C SER A 47 8.39 13.37 6.26
N SER A 48 8.32 14.65 5.90
CA SER A 48 7.43 15.10 4.83
C SER A 48 7.76 14.45 3.48
N GLY A 49 9.02 14.05 3.26
CA GLY A 49 9.44 13.32 2.06
C GLY A 49 8.84 11.91 2.02
N ASP A 50 8.95 11.18 3.12
CA ASP A 50 8.40 9.82 3.25
C ASP A 50 6.89 9.81 3.02
N ILE A 51 6.18 10.79 3.63
CA ILE A 51 4.73 10.93 3.46
C ILE A 51 4.40 11.26 1.99
N ALA A 52 5.11 12.20 1.37
CA ALA A 52 4.86 12.58 -0.02
C ALA A 52 5.08 11.41 -0.99
N GLU A 53 6.08 10.57 -0.71
CA GLU A 53 6.40 9.41 -1.53
C GLU A 53 5.24 8.40 -1.58
N PHE A 54 4.68 8.05 -0.42
CA PHE A 54 3.50 7.18 -0.36
C PHE A 54 2.25 7.87 -0.91
N GLU A 55 2.06 9.15 -0.61
CA GLU A 55 0.89 9.92 -1.04
C GLU A 55 0.77 9.96 -2.58
N GLN A 56 1.89 10.12 -3.28
CA GLN A 56 1.92 10.09 -4.75
C GLN A 56 1.36 8.76 -5.30
N ARG A 57 1.84 7.63 -4.76
CA ARG A 57 1.49 6.28 -5.23
C ARG A 57 0.06 5.91 -4.90
N ILE A 58 -0.38 6.17 -3.66
CA ILE A 58 -1.76 5.84 -3.28
C ILE A 58 -2.78 6.69 -4.03
N LYS A 59 -2.48 7.96 -4.33
CA LYS A 59 -3.36 8.81 -5.17
C LYS A 59 -3.45 8.29 -6.59
N LEU A 60 -2.35 7.83 -7.15
CA LEU A 60 -2.30 7.26 -8.50
C LEU A 60 -3.16 5.99 -8.58
N LEU A 61 -2.91 5.04 -7.67
CA LEU A 61 -3.66 3.79 -7.61
C LEU A 61 -5.15 4.01 -7.30
N ALA A 62 -5.47 4.85 -6.32
CA ALA A 62 -6.86 5.21 -5.99
C ALA A 62 -7.62 5.70 -7.21
N ARG A 63 -6.99 6.53 -8.06
CA ARG A 63 -7.57 7.00 -9.32
C ARG A 63 -7.76 5.88 -10.33
N TYR A 64 -6.76 5.03 -10.54
CA TYR A 64 -6.86 3.97 -11.54
C TYR A 64 -7.86 2.88 -11.16
N THR A 65 -7.93 2.53 -9.88
CA THR A 65 -8.77 1.43 -9.39
C THR A 65 -10.10 1.90 -8.81
N GLN A 66 -10.38 3.20 -8.82
CA GLN A 66 -11.57 3.81 -8.25
C GLN A 66 -11.81 3.41 -6.76
N GLU A 67 -10.73 3.31 -5.99
CA GLU A 67 -10.78 3.01 -4.55
C GLU A 67 -10.32 4.21 -3.70
N ASP A 68 -10.77 4.27 -2.45
CA ASP A 68 -10.31 5.25 -1.47
C ASP A 68 -8.81 5.07 -1.16
N ARG A 69 -8.10 6.16 -0.83
CA ARG A 69 -6.68 6.12 -0.41
C ARG A 69 -6.45 5.17 0.77
N ARG A 70 -7.33 5.17 1.77
CA ARG A 70 -7.26 4.23 2.91
C ARG A 70 -7.39 2.77 2.48
N MET A 71 -8.18 2.49 1.44
CA MET A 71 -8.44 1.12 0.98
C MET A 71 -7.20 0.59 0.25
N VAL A 72 -6.59 1.42 -0.58
CA VAL A 72 -5.28 1.13 -1.18
C VAL A 72 -4.27 0.84 -0.08
N ALA A 73 -4.09 1.76 0.88
CA ALA A 73 -3.15 1.58 1.97
C ALA A 73 -3.38 0.28 2.77
N ASN A 74 -4.62 0.04 3.24
CA ASN A 74 -4.97 -1.14 4.02
C ASN A 74 -4.64 -2.43 3.27
N ARG A 75 -5.03 -2.51 1.99
CA ARG A 75 -4.80 -3.70 1.16
C ARG A 75 -3.32 -3.92 0.87
N THR A 76 -2.51 -2.86 0.72
CA THR A 76 -1.06 -2.99 0.56
C THR A 76 -0.42 -3.64 1.78
N VAL A 77 -0.76 -3.15 2.99
CA VAL A 77 -0.24 -3.71 4.25
C VAL A 77 -0.68 -5.16 4.43
N GLN A 78 -1.97 -5.45 4.21
CA GLN A 78 -2.50 -6.82 4.26
C GLN A 78 -1.80 -7.75 3.25
N THR A 79 -1.52 -7.26 2.04
CA THR A 79 -0.82 -8.02 1.01
C THR A 79 0.60 -8.35 1.44
N ARG A 80 1.37 -7.37 1.93
CA ARG A 80 2.71 -7.59 2.47
C ARG A 80 2.69 -8.63 3.59
N ASP A 81 1.78 -8.47 4.54
CA ASP A 81 1.73 -9.33 5.72
C ASP A 81 1.35 -10.77 5.33
N LEU A 82 0.41 -10.95 4.41
CA LEU A 82 0.05 -12.26 3.88
C LEU A 82 1.20 -12.92 3.08
N LEU A 83 1.99 -12.15 2.34
CA LEU A 83 3.19 -12.67 1.68
C LEU A 83 4.24 -13.14 2.68
N ALA A 84 4.42 -12.40 3.79
CA ALA A 84 5.37 -12.73 4.84
C ALA A 84 5.01 -14.06 5.55
N GLU A 85 3.72 -14.42 5.65
CA GLU A 85 3.29 -15.75 6.13
C GLU A 85 3.85 -16.91 5.28
N HIS A 86 4.27 -16.62 4.05
CA HIS A 86 4.89 -17.58 3.11
C HIS A 86 6.37 -17.29 2.85
N ASP A 87 7.04 -16.57 3.76
CA ASP A 87 8.47 -16.20 3.65
C ASP A 87 8.79 -15.29 2.45
N VAL A 88 7.77 -14.66 1.85
CA VAL A 88 7.93 -13.70 0.76
C VAL A 88 7.93 -12.29 1.33
N HIS A 89 9.05 -11.59 1.18
CA HIS A 89 9.25 -10.26 1.74
C HIS A 89 9.29 -9.21 0.63
N GLU A 90 8.39 -8.22 0.70
CA GLU A 90 8.29 -7.10 -0.24
C GLU A 90 8.08 -5.80 0.52
N THR A 91 8.66 -4.70 0.03
CA THR A 91 8.39 -3.37 0.58
C THR A 91 7.00 -2.89 0.15
N LEU A 92 6.38 -1.99 0.94
CA LEU A 92 5.10 -1.40 0.55
C LEU A 92 5.22 -0.59 -0.74
N LEU A 93 6.35 0.09 -0.97
CA LEU A 93 6.61 0.83 -2.20
C LEU A 93 6.72 -0.09 -3.43
N THR A 94 7.42 -1.22 -3.31
CA THR A 94 7.51 -2.23 -4.38
C THR A 94 6.13 -2.77 -4.76
N LEU A 95 5.26 -3.02 -3.76
CA LEU A 95 3.89 -3.44 -4.03
C LEU A 95 3.10 -2.34 -4.76
N LEU A 96 3.15 -1.10 -4.27
CA LEU A 96 2.42 0.02 -4.87
C LEU A 96 2.86 0.29 -6.32
N ASP A 97 4.17 0.30 -6.58
CA ASP A 97 4.72 0.53 -7.92
C ASP A 97 4.32 -0.59 -8.88
N GLY A 98 4.46 -1.85 -8.47
CA GLY A 98 4.06 -2.98 -9.32
C GLY A 98 2.56 -3.00 -9.64
N MET A 99 1.70 -2.67 -8.67
CA MET A 99 0.27 -2.56 -8.95
C MET A 99 -0.09 -1.35 -9.82
N ALA A 100 0.68 -0.27 -9.74
CA ALA A 100 0.49 0.89 -10.62
C ALA A 100 0.81 0.52 -12.08
N ASP A 101 1.86 -0.26 -12.32
CA ASP A 101 2.19 -0.80 -13.65
C ASP A 101 1.04 -1.66 -14.21
N VAL A 102 0.45 -2.54 -13.37
CA VAL A 102 -0.70 -3.37 -13.75
C VAL A 102 -1.92 -2.52 -14.10
N ALA A 103 -2.16 -1.44 -13.34
CA ALA A 103 -3.26 -0.53 -13.57
C ALA A 103 -3.07 0.30 -14.85
N GLU A 104 -1.87 0.82 -15.09
CA GLU A 104 -1.49 1.54 -16.31
C GLU A 104 -1.56 0.64 -17.54
N ALA A 105 -1.30 -0.65 -17.35
CA ALA A 105 -1.50 -1.68 -18.35
C ALA A 105 -3.00 -1.92 -18.68
N HIS A 106 -3.95 -1.21 -18.07
CA HIS A 106 -5.39 -1.32 -18.30
C HIS A 106 -5.97 -2.72 -18.02
N VAL A 107 -5.38 -3.44 -17.07
CA VAL A 107 -5.96 -4.71 -16.61
C VAL A 107 -7.25 -4.42 -15.86
N VAL A 108 -8.36 -5.09 -16.21
CA VAL A 108 -9.65 -4.86 -15.55
C VAL A 108 -9.62 -5.41 -14.12
N GLY A 109 -9.91 -4.57 -13.13
CA GLY A 109 -9.99 -4.97 -11.72
C GLY A 109 -9.89 -3.77 -10.79
N ASN A 110 -10.27 -3.97 -9.54
CA ASN A 110 -9.95 -3.01 -8.47
C ASN A 110 -8.64 -3.41 -7.77
N TYR A 111 -8.14 -2.57 -6.86
CA TYR A 111 -6.87 -2.81 -6.18
C TYR A 111 -6.91 -4.10 -5.34
N GLY A 112 -8.05 -4.42 -4.72
CA GLY A 112 -8.25 -5.70 -4.03
C GLY A 112 -8.07 -6.92 -4.94
N THR A 113 -8.54 -6.83 -6.18
CA THR A 113 -8.38 -7.90 -7.19
C THR A 113 -6.91 -8.08 -7.56
N TYR A 114 -6.19 -6.97 -7.80
CA TYR A 114 -4.76 -7.02 -8.10
C TYR A 114 -3.96 -7.63 -6.95
N CYS A 115 -4.23 -7.23 -5.71
CA CYS A 115 -3.60 -7.79 -4.51
C CYS A 115 -3.79 -9.31 -4.41
N GLN A 116 -5.01 -9.80 -4.65
CA GLN A 116 -5.32 -11.23 -4.60
C GLN A 116 -4.58 -12.02 -5.69
N TRP A 117 -4.56 -11.52 -6.93
CA TRP A 117 -3.82 -12.15 -8.01
C TRP A 117 -2.32 -12.23 -7.70
N TYR A 118 -1.76 -11.12 -7.21
CA TYR A 118 -0.36 -11.06 -6.85
C TYR A 118 0.02 -12.08 -5.79
N VAL A 119 -0.74 -12.16 -4.69
CA VAL A 119 -0.51 -13.17 -3.63
C VAL A 119 -0.54 -14.58 -4.21
N ASN A 120 -1.56 -14.91 -5.01
CA ASN A 120 -1.68 -16.25 -5.59
C ASN A 120 -0.47 -16.61 -6.48
N LEU A 121 0.01 -15.65 -7.28
CA LEU A 121 1.17 -15.86 -8.16
C LEU A 121 2.46 -16.00 -7.36
N ARG A 122 2.65 -15.19 -6.31
CA ARG A 122 3.82 -15.28 -5.42
C ARG A 122 3.84 -16.58 -4.61
N GLN A 123 2.69 -17.06 -4.14
CA GLN A 123 2.55 -18.40 -3.54
C GLN A 123 2.86 -19.52 -4.55
N GLY A 124 2.58 -19.28 -5.84
CA GLY A 124 3.02 -20.11 -6.97
C GLY A 124 4.52 -20.05 -7.27
N ARG A 125 5.32 -19.39 -6.42
CA ARG A 125 6.79 -19.21 -6.52
C ARG A 125 7.25 -18.36 -7.70
N LEU A 126 6.35 -17.55 -8.28
CA LEU A 126 6.79 -16.51 -9.21
C LEU A 126 7.47 -15.40 -8.41
N ASP A 127 8.53 -14.84 -8.99
CA ASP A 127 9.12 -13.61 -8.46
C ASP A 127 8.21 -12.39 -8.73
N HIS A 128 8.57 -11.23 -8.16
CA HIS A 128 7.83 -9.99 -8.35
C HIS A 128 7.59 -9.67 -9.82
N ARG A 129 8.64 -9.71 -10.65
CA ARG A 129 8.56 -9.34 -12.06
C ARG A 129 7.70 -10.31 -12.85
N GLN A 130 7.87 -11.60 -12.62
CA GLN A 130 7.09 -12.67 -13.25
C GLN A 130 5.61 -12.55 -12.90
N ALA A 131 5.28 -12.29 -11.62
CA ALA A 131 3.91 -12.11 -11.19
C ALA A 131 3.25 -10.91 -11.89
N LEU A 132 3.92 -9.76 -11.95
CA LEU A 132 3.39 -8.58 -12.65
C LEU A 132 3.21 -8.85 -14.16
N GLN A 133 4.14 -9.54 -14.80
CA GLN A 133 4.01 -9.94 -16.21
C GLN A 133 2.77 -10.80 -16.45
N GLN A 134 2.50 -11.78 -15.57
CA GLN A 134 1.30 -12.61 -15.66
C GLN A 134 0.03 -11.78 -15.44
N MET A 135 0.02 -10.88 -14.45
CA MET A 135 -1.11 -9.99 -14.22
C MET A 135 -1.40 -9.08 -15.42
N MET A 136 -0.36 -8.49 -16.01
CA MET A 136 -0.49 -7.65 -17.22
C MET A 136 -0.89 -8.43 -18.47
N ALA A 137 -0.71 -9.75 -18.49
CA ALA A 137 -1.21 -10.62 -19.55
C ALA A 137 -2.72 -10.91 -19.43
N LEU A 138 -3.34 -10.62 -18.27
CA LEU A 138 -4.80 -10.76 -18.06
C LEU A 138 -5.62 -9.67 -18.75
N LYS A 139 -4.99 -8.72 -19.44
CA LYS A 139 -5.69 -7.78 -20.33
C LYS A 139 -6.57 -8.60 -21.27
N ARG A 140 -7.87 -8.30 -21.29
CA ARG A 140 -8.72 -8.82 -22.36
C ARG A 140 -8.13 -8.34 -23.69
N ALA A 141 -8.02 -9.27 -24.64
CA ALA A 141 -7.80 -8.89 -26.04
C ALA A 141 -8.88 -7.88 -26.46
N PRO A 142 -8.54 -6.90 -27.32
CA PRO A 142 -9.47 -5.90 -27.82
C PRO A 142 -10.74 -6.52 -28.44
#